data_AF-A0AAZ1XE80-F1
#
_entry.id   AF-A0AAZ1XE80-F1
#
_cell.length_a   1.000
_cell.length_b   1.000
_cell.length_c   1.000
_cell.angle_alpha   90.00
_cell.angle_beta   90.00
_cell.angle_gamma   90.00
#
_symmetry.space_group_name_H-M   'P 1'
#
loop_
_entity.id
_entity.type
_entity.pdbx_description
1 polymer ?
#
loop_
_entity_poly.entity_id
_entity_poly.type
_entity_poly.pdbx_seq_one_letter_code
_entity_poly.pdbx_strand_id
1 'polypeptide(L)'
;MYVEAISTGFCTGTNSIYIIHTSLRRYTIYFYCYFLQAQWESDPCYAFYGVDGTTCSILTYLSQTEDFCPPQDGRNHSSLPWHQKPQAHTEKTEIRKSLLPLYEAISNNSSPAIKFIRSRVEKMSERWIQAGLRMKESTMVERGGPLGELVQWADLSACLTILGHNLVFSTSQHQLHSLIGAAPGRGSCPIQRPLTFDLIYTDYHGLAHLQGAMGLAFKHYQCRFRILDSFGTEPAFNFASYARSHGYKTLWGSWDLQPLQYMTMFPHTPDNSFLGFVSEGTVRKGSELEPASYKKDRIAVVYGKQEYMWQGKYEYVKVISEELETHATVYQPPGHTLHLPSFIRNHGLLTQEHFQQLLRKAKLFVGLGFPYEGPAPIEAIGMGCVFIQPRFDPPHSSANNDFYKGKPTTRQISSQHPYAEKFIGKPYVWTVDVTNKTDIHEAIKAILRSESFTPQEFTCVGMLKRVLGYITHQNFCSKSVPTWPPKSALRVHLGPLGQSCVSACRRSSLVCEPALFHHLNTPAALRLSCASMLPELNHLFPSYSPWGRQCGLQQEPLLFSCAGSDPSYRRLCPCRSHLTG
;
A
#
# COMPACT_ATOMS: atom_id res chain seq x y z
N MET A 1 -27.46 39.74 -33.26
CA MET A 1 -26.40 40.38 -34.07
C MET A 1 -25.93 41.57 -33.25
N TYR A 2 -24.88 41.49 -32.44
CA TYR A 2 -23.50 41.20 -32.80
C TYR A 2 -22.93 39.99 -32.06
N VAL A 3 -22.39 39.06 -32.84
CA VAL A 3 -21.37 38.10 -32.43
C VAL A 3 -20.06 38.84 -32.63
N GLU A 4 -19.32 39.13 -31.56
CA GLU A 4 -17.94 39.62 -31.69
C GLU A 4 -17.02 38.78 -30.82
N ALA A 5 -15.96 38.33 -31.49
CA ALA A 5 -15.09 37.25 -31.13
C ALA A 5 -14.11 37.62 -30.01
N ILE A 6 -13.59 36.58 -29.36
CA ILE A 6 -12.40 36.64 -28.52
C ILE A 6 -11.25 37.13 -29.41
N SER A 7 -10.71 38.31 -29.13
CA SER A 7 -9.39 38.72 -29.63
C SER A 7 -8.42 38.62 -28.47
N THR A 8 -7.39 37.82 -28.64
CA THR A 8 -6.15 37.93 -27.88
C THR A 8 -5.69 39.37 -27.70
N GLY A 9 -5.17 39.68 -26.51
CA GLY A 9 -4.22 40.79 -26.39
C GLY A 9 -2.96 40.45 -27.18
N PHE A 10 -2.69 41.21 -28.24
CA PHE A 10 -1.43 41.15 -28.96
C PHE A 10 -0.31 41.63 -28.03
N CYS A 11 0.72 40.80 -27.79
CA CYS A 11 1.98 41.29 -27.23
C CYS A 11 2.75 42.02 -28.34
N THR A 12 2.31 43.23 -28.71
CA THR A 12 2.99 44.10 -29.68
C THR A 12 3.90 45.08 -28.96
N GLY A 13 5.09 44.64 -28.53
CA GLY A 13 6.22 45.50 -28.14
C GLY A 13 5.98 46.58 -27.08
N THR A 14 4.80 46.63 -26.46
CA THR A 14 4.35 47.67 -25.53
C THR A 14 3.65 46.98 -24.36
N ASN A 15 4.03 47.37 -23.14
CA ASN A 15 3.66 46.76 -21.87
C ASN A 15 2.17 46.98 -21.46
N SER A 16 1.21 46.91 -22.38
CA SER A 16 -0.20 47.20 -22.05
C SER A 16 -1.17 46.29 -22.78
N ILE A 17 -2.02 45.58 -22.01
CA ILE A 17 -3.12 44.75 -22.49
C ILE A 17 -4.41 45.19 -21.78
N TYR A 18 -5.48 45.40 -22.54
CA TYR A 18 -6.82 45.69 -22.03
C TYR A 18 -7.63 44.38 -21.88
N ILE A 19 -8.26 44.17 -20.71
CA ILE A 19 -9.06 42.96 -20.38
C ILE A 19 -10.52 43.37 -20.07
N ILE A 20 -11.52 42.87 -20.82
CA ILE A 20 -12.95 43.19 -20.63
C ILE A 20 -13.81 41.94 -20.31
N HIS A 21 -14.92 42.11 -19.54
CA HIS A 21 -15.51 41.28 -18.45
C HIS A 21 -16.52 40.14 -18.78
N THR A 22 -16.58 39.12 -17.88
CA THR A 22 -17.63 38.09 -17.51
C THR A 22 -17.07 36.66 -17.20
N SER A 23 -17.45 36.06 -16.04
CA SER A 23 -17.22 34.67 -15.51
C SER A 23 -16.13 34.36 -14.43
N LEU A 24 -16.46 33.46 -13.49
CA LEU A 24 -15.74 32.99 -12.28
C LEU A 24 -14.33 32.40 -12.51
N ARG A 25 -14.01 31.90 -13.72
CA ARG A 25 -12.63 31.49 -14.09
C ARG A 25 -11.63 32.67 -14.06
N ARG A 26 -12.11 33.92 -14.05
CA ARG A 26 -11.29 35.16 -14.06
C ARG A 26 -10.56 35.48 -12.76
N TYR A 27 -11.16 35.24 -11.60
CA TYR A 27 -10.53 35.58 -10.31
C TYR A 27 -9.25 34.78 -10.09
N THR A 28 -9.25 33.51 -10.48
CA THR A 28 -8.08 32.64 -10.40
C THR A 28 -6.97 33.14 -11.33
N ILE A 29 -7.26 33.44 -12.60
CA ILE A 29 -6.24 33.93 -13.55
C ILE A 29 -5.62 35.25 -13.06
N TYR A 30 -6.43 36.22 -12.65
CA TYR A 30 -5.94 37.51 -12.16
C TYR A 30 -5.07 37.34 -10.89
N PHE A 31 -5.53 36.50 -9.96
CA PHE A 31 -4.77 36.20 -8.74
C PHE A 31 -3.42 35.54 -9.05
N TYR A 32 -3.39 34.56 -9.97
CA TYR A 32 -2.16 33.89 -10.38
C TYR A 32 -1.21 34.82 -11.15
N CYS A 33 -1.74 35.69 -12.02
CA CYS A 33 -0.93 36.72 -12.69
C CYS A 33 -0.29 37.67 -11.68
N TYR A 34 -1.06 38.19 -10.73
CA TYR A 34 -0.56 39.10 -9.70
C TYR A 34 0.45 38.41 -8.78
N PHE A 35 0.19 37.15 -8.41
CA PHE A 35 1.12 36.31 -7.66
C PHE A 35 2.46 36.17 -8.41
N LEU A 36 2.44 35.80 -9.70
CA LEU A 36 3.68 35.64 -10.47
C LEU A 36 4.39 36.98 -10.71
N GLN A 37 3.68 38.09 -10.91
CA GLN A 37 4.31 39.41 -10.98
C GLN A 37 5.12 39.74 -9.72
N ALA A 38 4.62 39.34 -8.55
CA ALA A 38 5.28 39.60 -7.27
C ALA A 38 6.31 38.53 -6.89
N GLN A 39 6.14 37.28 -7.31
CA GLN A 39 6.83 36.11 -6.72
C GLN A 39 7.37 35.11 -7.75
N TRP A 40 7.49 35.46 -9.04
CA TRP A 40 8.05 34.54 -10.03
C TRP A 40 9.52 34.13 -9.73
N GLU A 41 10.27 34.91 -8.95
CA GLU A 41 11.63 34.53 -8.52
C GLU A 41 11.65 33.54 -7.34
N SER A 42 10.50 33.24 -6.74
CA SER A 42 10.39 32.33 -5.58
C SER A 42 10.76 30.88 -5.91
N ASP A 43 10.68 30.49 -7.17
CA ASP A 43 11.05 29.17 -7.67
C ASP A 43 11.76 29.33 -9.04
N PRO A 44 13.00 28.82 -9.21
CA PRO A 44 13.72 28.94 -10.47
C PRO A 44 13.01 28.27 -11.66
N CYS A 45 12.00 27.43 -11.42
CA CYS A 45 11.20 26.82 -12.47
C CYS A 45 10.50 27.85 -13.37
N TYR A 46 10.07 29.00 -12.83
CA TYR A 46 9.37 30.02 -13.63
C TYR A 46 10.31 30.66 -14.65
N ALA A 47 11.52 31.03 -14.23
CA ALA A 47 12.57 31.53 -15.11
C ALA A 47 12.97 30.49 -16.17
N PHE A 48 13.05 29.21 -15.77
CA PHE A 48 13.30 28.10 -16.69
C PHE A 48 12.25 27.98 -17.80
N TYR A 49 10.98 28.27 -17.50
CA TYR A 49 9.90 28.34 -18.49
C TYR A 49 9.77 29.70 -19.20
N GLY A 50 10.73 30.61 -19.01
CA GLY A 50 10.80 31.91 -19.72
C GLY A 50 10.00 33.04 -19.09
N VAL A 51 9.58 32.91 -17.82
CA VAL A 51 9.01 34.04 -17.07
C VAL A 51 10.14 35.01 -16.69
N ASP A 52 9.97 36.28 -17.04
CA ASP A 52 10.94 37.37 -16.83
C ASP A 52 10.36 38.54 -16.00
N GLY A 53 9.19 38.33 -15.38
CA GLY A 53 8.45 39.34 -14.62
C GLY A 53 7.54 40.24 -15.48
N THR A 54 7.65 40.22 -16.81
CA THR A 54 6.71 40.95 -17.68
C THR A 54 5.34 40.29 -17.71
N THR A 55 4.28 41.09 -17.84
CA THR A 55 2.92 40.57 -17.95
C THR A 55 2.74 39.60 -19.12
N CYS A 56 3.45 39.83 -20.24
CA CYS A 56 3.37 38.95 -21.41
C CYS A 56 4.02 37.58 -21.16
N SER A 57 5.21 37.52 -20.51
CA SER A 57 5.85 36.23 -20.22
C SER A 57 5.03 35.41 -19.21
N ILE A 58 4.42 36.06 -18.22
CA ILE A 58 3.52 35.45 -17.24
C ILE A 58 2.26 34.88 -17.91
N LEU A 59 1.60 35.66 -18.79
CA LEU A 59 0.42 35.18 -19.51
C LEU A 59 0.77 34.04 -20.49
N THR A 60 1.96 34.08 -21.08
CA THR A 60 2.47 33.00 -21.94
C THR A 60 2.66 31.73 -21.12
N TYR A 61 3.28 31.81 -19.94
CA TYR A 61 3.43 30.68 -19.02
C TYR A 61 2.07 30.09 -18.59
N LEU A 62 1.16 30.94 -18.12
CA LEU A 62 -0.16 30.50 -17.62
C LEU A 62 -1.03 29.90 -18.73
N SER A 63 -0.83 30.28 -20.00
CA SER A 63 -1.56 29.69 -21.14
C SER A 63 -0.91 28.42 -21.66
N GLN A 64 0.42 28.40 -21.83
CA GLN A 64 1.13 27.34 -22.57
C GLN A 64 1.68 26.23 -21.68
N THR A 65 1.87 26.50 -20.39
CA THR A 65 2.50 25.56 -19.44
C THR A 65 1.50 25.01 -18.42
N GLU A 66 0.58 25.83 -17.92
CA GLU A 66 -0.37 25.45 -16.85
C GLU A 66 -1.85 25.39 -17.28
N ASP A 67 -2.21 25.84 -18.49
CA ASP A 67 -3.60 25.85 -19.01
C ASP A 67 -4.60 26.63 -18.12
N PHE A 68 -4.13 27.67 -17.42
CA PHE A 68 -4.98 28.62 -16.70
C PHE A 68 -5.58 29.68 -17.64
N CYS A 69 -4.88 30.05 -18.71
CA CYS A 69 -5.32 31.07 -19.68
C CYS A 69 -5.61 30.45 -21.06
N PRO A 70 -6.61 30.95 -21.82
CA PRO A 70 -6.80 30.54 -23.22
C PRO A 70 -5.53 30.78 -24.06
N PRO A 71 -5.20 29.89 -25.03
CA PRO A 71 -4.06 30.08 -25.92
C PRO A 71 -4.24 31.31 -26.81
N GLN A 72 -3.13 31.90 -27.24
CA GLN A 72 -3.15 33.06 -28.14
C GLN A 72 -3.59 32.66 -29.58
N ASP A 73 -4.50 33.42 -30.19
CA ASP A 73 -4.97 33.31 -31.57
C ASP A 73 -3.80 33.14 -32.55
N GLY A 74 -3.86 32.09 -33.37
CA GLY A 74 -2.83 31.73 -34.35
C GLY A 74 -1.88 30.61 -33.93
N ARG A 75 -1.91 30.13 -32.67
CA ARG A 75 -1.26 28.87 -32.28
C ARG A 75 -2.32 27.79 -32.08
N ASN A 76 -2.25 26.72 -32.87
CA ASN A 76 -3.15 25.55 -32.75
C ASN A 76 -3.25 25.09 -31.29
N HIS A 77 -4.46 24.65 -30.87
CA HIS A 77 -4.77 23.98 -29.61
C HIS A 77 -3.90 22.74 -29.39
N SER A 78 -2.63 22.96 -29.07
CA SER A 78 -1.67 21.91 -28.78
C SER A 78 -1.87 21.57 -27.32
N SER A 79 -2.22 20.32 -27.02
CA SER A 79 -2.25 19.84 -25.63
C SER A 79 -0.95 20.22 -24.92
N LEU A 80 -1.04 20.63 -23.65
CA LEU A 80 0.13 20.97 -22.82
C LEU A 80 1.26 19.96 -23.03
N PRO A 81 2.55 20.37 -22.96
CA PRO A 81 3.68 19.49 -23.23
C PRO A 81 3.58 18.15 -22.49
N TRP A 82 3.15 18.18 -21.23
CA TRP A 82 2.99 17.01 -20.37
C TRP A 82 1.61 16.32 -20.46
N HIS A 83 0.68 16.82 -21.27
CA HIS A 83 -0.59 16.17 -21.63
C HIS A 83 -0.52 15.35 -22.92
N GLN A 84 0.54 15.50 -23.72
CA GLN A 84 0.69 14.76 -24.97
C GLN A 84 0.71 13.25 -24.68
N LYS A 85 0.03 12.46 -25.52
CA LYS A 85 0.11 11.01 -25.41
C LYS A 85 1.49 10.56 -25.87
N PRO A 86 2.23 9.76 -25.06
CA PRO A 86 3.38 9.04 -25.57
C PRO A 86 2.99 8.22 -26.81
N GLN A 87 3.93 7.99 -27.72
CA GLN A 87 3.71 7.03 -28.81
C GLN A 87 3.26 5.70 -28.21
N ALA A 88 2.13 5.18 -28.69
CA ALA A 88 1.62 3.90 -28.22
C ALA A 88 2.63 2.81 -28.61
N HIS A 89 3.23 2.16 -27.62
CA HIS A 89 3.96 0.91 -27.85
C HIS A 89 2.94 -0.15 -28.29
N THR A 90 3.09 -0.63 -29.52
CA THR A 90 2.23 -1.68 -30.11
C THR A 90 2.65 -3.10 -29.73
N GLU A 91 3.73 -3.24 -28.96
CA GLU A 91 4.23 -4.54 -28.52
C GLU A 91 3.36 -5.11 -27.40
N LYS A 92 2.84 -6.32 -27.62
CA LYS A 92 2.15 -7.08 -26.58
C LYS A 92 3.18 -7.57 -25.57
N THR A 93 2.85 -7.51 -24.28
CA THR A 93 3.69 -8.10 -23.26
C THR A 93 3.70 -9.62 -23.39
N GLU A 94 4.89 -10.22 -23.32
CA GLU A 94 5.07 -11.68 -23.28
C GLU A 94 5.62 -12.11 -21.93
N ILE A 95 5.17 -13.28 -21.46
CA ILE A 95 5.67 -13.86 -20.21
C ILE A 95 7.16 -14.15 -20.37
N ARG A 96 7.98 -13.53 -19.50
CA ARG A 96 9.42 -13.76 -19.49
C ARG A 96 9.74 -15.03 -18.72
N LYS A 97 10.67 -15.82 -19.26
CA LYS A 97 11.24 -17.01 -18.61
C LYS A 97 12.55 -16.69 -17.85
N SER A 98 12.93 -15.42 -17.80
CA SER A 98 14.18 -14.94 -17.20
C SER A 98 13.99 -13.59 -16.51
N LEU A 99 14.68 -13.41 -15.39
CA LEU A 99 14.83 -12.14 -14.67
C LEU A 99 16.05 -11.32 -15.10
N LEU A 100 16.79 -11.72 -16.15
CA LEU A 100 17.93 -10.96 -16.66
C LEU A 100 17.62 -9.45 -16.87
N PRO A 101 16.46 -9.07 -17.45
CA PRO A 101 16.12 -7.65 -17.58
C PRO A 101 15.97 -6.91 -16.25
N LEU A 102 15.52 -7.59 -15.20
CA LEU A 102 15.46 -7.01 -13.86
C LEU A 102 16.86 -6.77 -13.31
N TYR A 103 17.78 -7.73 -13.49
CA TYR A 103 19.17 -7.58 -13.06
C TYR A 103 19.88 -6.45 -13.77
N GLU A 104 19.64 -6.29 -15.07
CA GLU A 104 20.15 -5.15 -15.85
C GLU A 104 19.57 -3.83 -15.31
N ALA A 105 18.26 -3.74 -15.07
CA ALA A 105 17.60 -2.54 -14.55
C ALA A 105 18.13 -2.10 -13.18
N ILE A 106 18.54 -3.05 -12.33
CA ILE A 106 19.10 -2.75 -11.00
C ILE A 106 20.63 -2.74 -10.97
N SER A 107 21.32 -3.16 -12.02
CA SER A 107 22.79 -3.35 -12.06
C SER A 107 23.56 -2.09 -11.66
N ASN A 108 23.11 -0.94 -12.19
CA ASN A 108 23.73 0.38 -12.02
C ASN A 108 23.34 1.10 -10.72
N ASN A 109 22.53 0.48 -9.85
CA ASN A 109 22.06 1.08 -8.62
C ASN A 109 22.59 0.32 -7.40
N SER A 110 23.43 0.99 -6.60
CA SER A 110 24.13 0.41 -5.45
C SER A 110 23.47 0.71 -4.10
N SER A 111 22.24 1.22 -4.08
CA SER A 111 21.52 1.54 -2.83
C SER A 111 21.27 0.29 -1.98
N PRO A 112 21.27 0.39 -0.63
CA PRO A 112 21.00 -0.75 0.24
C PRO A 112 19.66 -1.44 -0.02
N ALA A 113 18.61 -0.69 -0.37
CA ALA A 113 17.31 -1.23 -0.74
C ALA A 113 17.39 -2.09 -2.02
N ILE A 114 18.08 -1.60 -3.05
CA ILE A 114 18.29 -2.36 -4.29
C ILE A 114 19.18 -3.57 -4.05
N LYS A 115 20.19 -3.48 -3.20
CA LYS A 115 21.00 -4.64 -2.79
C LYS A 115 20.16 -5.67 -2.04
N PHE A 116 19.23 -5.26 -1.18
CA PHE A 116 18.29 -6.18 -0.55
C PHE A 116 17.37 -6.83 -1.58
N ILE A 117 16.76 -6.04 -2.46
CA ILE A 117 15.87 -6.54 -3.53
C ILE A 117 16.63 -7.55 -4.39
N ARG A 118 17.81 -7.17 -4.87
CA ARG A 118 18.71 -8.04 -5.61
C ARG A 118 19.00 -9.32 -4.83
N SER A 119 19.47 -9.22 -3.59
CA SER A 119 19.81 -10.38 -2.76
C SER A 119 18.60 -11.29 -2.51
N ARG A 120 17.40 -10.75 -2.28
CA ARG A 120 16.18 -11.53 -2.08
C ARG A 120 15.75 -12.23 -3.37
N VAL A 121 15.71 -11.49 -4.50
CA VAL A 121 15.38 -12.04 -5.81
C VAL A 121 16.39 -13.13 -6.21
N GLU A 122 17.69 -12.90 -6.00
CA GLU A 122 18.77 -13.87 -6.21
C GLU A 122 18.67 -15.08 -5.28
N LYS A 123 18.35 -14.90 -3.99
CA LYS A 123 18.13 -16.03 -3.05
C LYS A 123 16.91 -16.86 -3.44
N MET A 124 15.86 -16.22 -3.94
CA MET A 124 14.72 -16.90 -4.54
C MET A 124 15.00 -17.38 -5.97
N SER A 125 16.19 -17.16 -6.53
CA SER A 125 16.47 -17.43 -7.93
C SER A 125 16.64 -18.90 -8.29
N GLU A 126 16.86 -19.85 -7.36
CA GLU A 126 16.56 -21.27 -7.67
C GLU A 126 15.11 -21.58 -8.02
N ARG A 127 14.20 -20.71 -7.58
CA ARG A 127 12.79 -20.68 -7.98
C ARG A 127 12.51 -19.64 -9.10
N TRP A 128 13.50 -18.83 -9.51
CA TRP A 128 13.34 -17.78 -10.52
C TRP A 128 14.27 -17.82 -11.78
N ILE A 129 15.48 -18.40 -11.79
CA ILE A 129 16.32 -18.72 -12.99
C ILE A 129 16.96 -20.15 -12.93
N GLN A 130 16.91 -20.85 -11.79
CA GLN A 130 17.37 -22.21 -11.40
C GLN A 130 18.37 -22.22 -10.26
N ALA A 131 18.84 -21.08 -9.77
CA ALA A 131 19.81 -20.16 -10.31
C ALA A 131 20.61 -19.70 -9.11
N GLY A 132 21.91 -19.89 -9.23
CA GLY A 132 22.74 -18.74 -9.53
C GLY A 132 23.15 -18.09 -8.21
N LEU A 133 23.46 -18.91 -7.21
CA LEU A 133 24.86 -19.25 -6.93
C LEU A 133 25.75 -18.01 -6.90
N ARG A 134 25.59 -17.30 -5.77
CA ARG A 134 26.60 -16.60 -4.96
C ARG A 134 26.93 -15.14 -5.36
N MET A 135 26.53 -14.16 -4.52
CA MET A 135 27.39 -13.41 -3.56
C MET A 135 26.79 -12.10 -2.94
N LYS A 136 26.97 -11.99 -1.60
CA LYS A 136 27.03 -10.91 -0.55
C LYS A 136 26.68 -9.39 -0.75
N GLU A 137 25.61 -8.96 -0.06
CA GLU A 137 25.42 -8.11 1.18
C GLU A 137 25.92 -6.63 1.37
N SER A 138 25.11 -5.82 2.11
CA SER A 138 25.34 -4.40 2.52
C SER A 138 24.44 -3.95 3.72
N THR A 139 24.81 -2.83 4.36
CA THR A 139 25.01 -2.63 5.81
C THR A 139 23.83 -2.20 6.70
N MET A 140 22.68 -1.76 6.16
CA MET A 140 21.48 -1.48 6.99
C MET A 140 20.63 -2.73 7.26
N VAL A 141 20.66 -3.68 6.32
CA VAL A 141 20.08 -5.02 6.45
C VAL A 141 20.82 -5.82 7.52
N GLU A 142 22.13 -5.59 7.66
CA GLU A 142 23.03 -6.27 8.59
C GLU A 142 22.75 -6.00 10.08
N ARG A 143 21.91 -5.01 10.42
CA ARG A 143 21.52 -4.69 11.81
C ARG A 143 20.11 -5.15 12.17
N GLY A 144 19.44 -5.89 11.30
CA GLY A 144 18.10 -6.45 11.58
C GLY A 144 16.99 -5.41 11.61
N GLY A 145 17.05 -4.40 10.74
CA GLY A 145 16.00 -3.38 10.57
C GLY A 145 14.66 -3.96 10.04
N PRO A 146 13.63 -3.12 9.86
CA PRO A 146 12.37 -3.55 9.25
C PRO A 146 12.62 -3.92 7.78
N LEU A 147 12.47 -5.20 7.45
CA LEU A 147 12.70 -5.74 6.10
C LEU A 147 11.40 -6.07 5.37
N GLY A 148 10.23 -5.90 6.01
CA GLY A 148 8.94 -6.31 5.47
C GLY A 148 8.58 -5.58 4.18
N GLU A 149 8.76 -4.26 4.15
CA GLU A 149 8.51 -3.43 2.96
C GLU A 149 9.42 -3.84 1.81
N LEU A 150 10.72 -4.09 2.09
CA LEU A 150 11.67 -4.49 1.08
C LEU A 150 11.37 -5.89 0.50
N VAL A 151 10.77 -6.79 1.29
CA VAL A 151 10.25 -8.07 0.82
C VAL A 151 9.15 -7.85 -0.23
N GLN A 152 8.17 -7.00 0.08
CA GLN A 152 7.08 -6.69 -0.85
C GLN A 152 7.59 -6.03 -2.15
N TRP A 153 8.52 -5.07 -2.04
CA TRP A 153 9.15 -4.43 -3.21
C TRP A 153 9.89 -5.42 -4.12
N ALA A 154 10.63 -6.36 -3.54
CA ALA A 154 11.36 -7.38 -4.29
C ALA A 154 10.39 -8.30 -5.05
N ASP A 155 9.35 -8.79 -4.37
CA ASP A 155 8.43 -9.77 -4.93
C ASP A 155 7.52 -9.14 -6.01
N LEU A 156 7.13 -7.87 -5.83
CA LEU A 156 6.44 -7.09 -6.87
C LEU A 156 7.31 -6.90 -8.11
N SER A 157 8.59 -6.55 -7.91
CA SER A 157 9.54 -6.33 -9.02
C SER A 157 9.75 -7.60 -9.84
N ALA A 158 9.86 -8.76 -9.17
CA ALA A 158 9.93 -10.06 -9.83
C ALA A 158 8.65 -10.36 -10.62
N CYS A 159 7.47 -10.15 -10.02
CA CYS A 159 6.19 -10.37 -10.69
C CYS A 159 6.05 -9.53 -11.97
N LEU A 160 6.31 -8.22 -11.89
CA LEU A 160 6.20 -7.31 -13.04
C LEU A 160 7.14 -7.72 -14.17
N THR A 161 8.37 -8.10 -13.84
CA THR A 161 9.36 -8.56 -14.83
C THR A 161 8.87 -9.82 -15.54
N ILE A 162 8.38 -10.80 -14.77
CA ILE A 162 7.92 -12.09 -15.31
C ILE A 162 6.67 -11.92 -16.17
N LEU A 163 5.80 -10.98 -15.83
CA LEU A 163 4.64 -10.61 -16.63
C LEU A 163 4.99 -9.84 -17.91
N GLY A 164 6.28 -9.53 -18.15
CA GLY A 164 6.74 -8.93 -19.39
C GLY A 164 6.90 -7.41 -19.36
N HIS A 165 6.75 -6.78 -18.20
CA HIS A 165 6.86 -5.32 -18.11
C HIS A 165 8.31 -4.84 -18.04
N ASN A 166 8.55 -3.63 -18.53
CA ASN A 166 9.83 -2.93 -18.39
C ASN A 166 9.84 -2.15 -17.09
N LEU A 167 10.87 -2.37 -16.26
CA LEU A 167 11.00 -1.72 -14.96
C LEU A 167 12.13 -0.69 -15.02
N VAL A 168 11.87 0.47 -14.43
CA VAL A 168 12.88 1.51 -14.19
C VAL A 168 12.84 1.83 -12.71
N PHE A 169 13.98 1.73 -12.04
CA PHE A 169 14.09 2.01 -10.61
C PHE A 169 14.61 3.42 -10.36
N SER A 170 14.00 4.10 -9.39
CA SER A 170 14.50 5.34 -8.83
C SER A 170 14.67 5.17 -7.33
N THR A 171 15.87 5.45 -6.81
CA THR A 171 16.15 5.37 -5.37
C THR A 171 16.73 6.68 -4.81
N SER A 172 16.71 7.74 -5.61
CA SER A 172 17.14 9.07 -5.19
C SER A 172 16.27 10.13 -5.86
N GLN A 173 16.13 11.29 -5.21
CA GLN A 173 15.38 12.42 -5.77
C GLN A 173 15.96 12.87 -7.11
N HIS A 174 17.28 12.87 -7.27
CA HIS A 174 17.93 13.24 -8.53
C HIS A 174 17.54 12.30 -9.69
N GLN A 175 17.57 10.98 -9.46
CA GLN A 175 17.10 10.01 -10.47
C GLN A 175 15.62 10.21 -10.79
N LEU A 176 14.79 10.41 -9.75
CA LEU A 176 13.36 10.65 -9.91
C LEU A 176 13.11 11.89 -10.78
N HIS A 177 13.75 13.02 -10.47
CA HIS A 177 13.58 14.28 -11.18
C HIS A 177 13.97 14.15 -12.66
N SER A 178 15.06 13.44 -12.96
CA SER A 178 15.48 13.15 -14.33
C SER A 178 14.45 12.30 -15.08
N LEU A 179 13.95 11.23 -14.44
CA LEU A 179 12.99 10.30 -15.04
C LEU A 179 11.64 10.96 -15.35
N ILE A 180 11.12 11.78 -14.42
CA ILE A 180 9.84 12.48 -14.62
C ILE A 180 9.97 13.75 -15.47
N GLY A 181 11.20 14.19 -15.78
CA GLY A 181 11.44 15.46 -16.46
C GLY A 181 11.02 16.67 -15.62
N ALA A 182 11.36 16.67 -14.32
CA ALA A 182 11.06 17.77 -13.42
C ALA A 182 11.74 19.06 -13.86
N ALA A 183 11.06 20.19 -13.71
CA ALA A 183 11.69 21.50 -13.82
C ALA A 183 12.64 21.73 -12.62
N PRO A 184 13.68 22.58 -12.75
CA PRO A 184 14.52 22.94 -11.61
C PRO A 184 13.69 23.64 -10.54
N GLY A 185 14.07 23.50 -9.27
CA GLY A 185 13.45 24.23 -8.17
C GLY A 185 12.60 23.37 -7.24
N ARG A 186 11.47 23.91 -6.75
CA ARG A 186 10.70 23.34 -5.62
C ARG A 186 9.35 22.74 -6.05
N GLY A 187 9.19 22.49 -7.35
CA GLY A 187 7.99 21.85 -7.91
C GLY A 187 6.79 22.77 -8.06
N SER A 188 6.99 24.09 -8.12
CA SER A 188 5.90 25.02 -8.40
C SER A 188 5.37 24.89 -9.83
N CYS A 189 6.23 24.48 -10.77
CA CYS A 189 5.89 24.31 -12.18
C CYS A 189 5.67 22.83 -12.54
N PRO A 190 4.86 22.53 -13.58
CA PRO A 190 4.67 21.16 -14.04
C PRO A 190 5.93 20.57 -14.70
N ILE A 191 5.91 19.26 -14.91
CA ILE A 191 6.97 18.53 -15.63
C ILE A 191 7.05 18.95 -17.11
N GLN A 192 8.24 18.79 -17.68
CA GLN A 192 8.58 19.32 -19.02
C GLN A 192 7.96 18.52 -20.17
N ARG A 193 7.67 17.23 -19.95
CA ARG A 193 7.26 16.28 -20.99
C ARG A 193 6.34 15.22 -20.40
N PRO A 194 5.58 14.47 -21.23
CA PRO A 194 4.75 13.39 -20.73
C PRO A 194 5.60 12.31 -20.09
N LEU A 195 5.03 11.62 -19.10
CA LEU A 195 5.69 10.47 -18.51
C LEU A 195 5.83 9.36 -19.55
N THR A 196 7.01 8.77 -19.62
CA THR A 196 7.36 7.68 -20.54
C THR A 196 6.99 6.30 -20.00
N PHE A 197 6.24 6.25 -18.90
CA PHE A 197 5.83 5.02 -18.21
C PHE A 197 4.34 5.03 -17.87
N ASP A 198 3.74 3.84 -17.89
CA ASP A 198 2.29 3.65 -17.78
C ASP A 198 1.78 3.61 -16.34
N LEU A 199 2.58 3.06 -15.42
CA LEU A 199 2.24 2.89 -14.00
C LEU A 199 3.44 3.26 -13.12
N ILE A 200 3.14 3.74 -11.92
CA ILE A 200 4.14 4.15 -10.94
C ILE A 200 3.82 3.45 -9.62
N TYR A 201 4.67 2.50 -9.24
CA TYR A 201 4.65 1.92 -7.91
C TYR A 201 5.54 2.78 -7.02
N THR A 202 5.02 3.23 -5.87
CA THR A 202 5.75 4.09 -4.93
C THR A 202 5.27 3.86 -3.50
N ASP A 203 5.95 4.41 -2.50
CA ASP A 203 5.49 4.50 -1.11
C ASP A 203 5.09 5.95 -0.78
N TYR A 204 4.72 6.25 0.47
CA TYR A 204 4.37 7.61 0.87
C TYR A 204 5.50 8.63 0.69
N HIS A 205 6.75 8.22 0.89
CA HIS A 205 7.89 9.12 0.76
C HIS A 205 8.15 9.44 -0.71
N GLY A 206 8.14 8.43 -1.57
CA GLY A 206 8.22 8.61 -3.02
C GLY A 206 7.04 9.40 -3.58
N LEU A 207 5.82 9.20 -3.05
CA LEU A 207 4.64 9.98 -3.41
C LEU A 207 4.80 11.46 -3.04
N ALA A 208 5.33 11.77 -1.86
CA ALA A 208 5.63 13.14 -1.45
C ALA A 208 6.70 13.80 -2.34
N HIS A 209 7.74 13.04 -2.74
CA HIS A 209 8.73 13.52 -3.69
C HIS A 209 8.15 13.77 -5.08
N LEU A 210 7.24 12.90 -5.56
CA LEU A 210 6.51 13.12 -6.80
C LEU A 210 5.65 14.39 -6.73
N GLN A 211 4.88 14.56 -5.65
CA GLN A 211 4.06 15.76 -5.45
C GLN A 211 4.91 17.03 -5.44
N GLY A 212 6.03 17.02 -4.72
CA GLY A 212 6.97 18.13 -4.62
C GLY A 212 7.79 18.41 -5.88
N ALA A 213 7.69 17.58 -6.93
CA ALA A 213 8.46 17.76 -8.17
C ALA A 213 7.58 17.92 -9.42
N MET A 214 6.30 17.55 -9.36
CA MET A 214 5.41 17.50 -10.52
C MET A 214 4.45 18.69 -10.63
N GLY A 215 4.33 19.55 -9.61
CA GLY A 215 3.38 20.66 -9.61
C GLY A 215 1.96 20.19 -9.96
N LEU A 216 1.28 20.91 -10.86
CA LEU A 216 -0.06 20.56 -11.34
C LEU A 216 -0.13 19.21 -12.08
N ALA A 217 0.98 18.75 -12.68
CA ALA A 217 1.02 17.47 -13.37
C ALA A 217 0.80 16.29 -12.41
N PHE A 218 1.06 16.44 -11.11
CA PHE A 218 0.80 15.41 -10.11
C PHE A 218 -0.66 14.92 -10.16
N LYS A 219 -1.62 15.86 -10.16
CA LYS A 219 -3.06 15.54 -10.20
C LYS A 219 -3.47 14.88 -11.51
N HIS A 220 -2.85 15.26 -12.62
CA HIS A 220 -3.11 14.63 -13.91
C HIS A 220 -2.70 13.15 -13.93
N TYR A 221 -1.54 12.83 -13.33
CA TYR A 221 -0.99 11.48 -13.32
C TYR A 221 -1.44 10.62 -12.12
N GLN A 222 -2.23 11.17 -11.20
CA GLN A 222 -2.60 10.51 -9.95
C GLN A 222 -3.21 9.10 -10.13
N CYS A 223 -3.94 8.88 -11.22
CA CYS A 223 -4.57 7.60 -11.53
C CYS A 223 -3.56 6.47 -11.84
N ARG A 224 -2.31 6.81 -12.15
CA ARG A 224 -1.22 5.86 -12.48
C ARG A 224 -0.49 5.36 -11.23
N PHE A 225 -0.69 6.00 -10.08
CA PHE A 225 -0.01 5.63 -8.85
C PHE A 225 -0.55 4.32 -8.26
N ARG A 226 0.34 3.51 -7.70
CA ARG A 226 0.06 2.35 -6.86
C ARG A 226 0.93 2.48 -5.61
N ILE A 227 0.30 2.65 -4.45
CA ILE A 227 0.98 3.09 -3.23
C ILE A 227 1.18 1.88 -2.32
N LEU A 228 2.42 1.42 -2.14
CA LEU A 228 2.73 0.38 -1.17
C LEU A 228 2.57 0.96 0.24
N ASP A 229 1.54 0.49 0.94
CA ASP A 229 1.12 0.95 2.26
C ASP A 229 0.80 -0.27 3.10
N SER A 230 1.79 -0.74 3.88
CA SER A 230 1.73 -1.98 4.64
C SER A 230 0.46 -2.11 5.49
N PHE A 231 0.04 -1.02 6.15
CA PHE A 231 -1.06 -1.03 7.14
C PHE A 231 -2.41 -0.55 6.60
N GLY A 232 -2.41 0.04 5.41
CA GLY A 232 -3.60 0.49 4.70
C GLY A 232 -4.10 1.87 5.14
N THR A 233 -4.90 2.45 4.25
CA THR A 233 -5.49 3.78 4.36
C THR A 233 -7.00 3.69 4.21
N GLU A 234 -7.72 4.05 5.26
CA GLU A 234 -9.18 4.11 5.21
C GLU A 234 -9.67 5.41 4.55
N PRO A 235 -10.80 5.38 3.81
CA PRO A 235 -11.32 6.54 3.06
C PRO A 235 -11.48 7.82 3.89
N ALA A 236 -11.89 7.69 5.16
CA ALA A 236 -12.06 8.82 6.08
C ALA A 236 -10.76 9.60 6.35
N PHE A 237 -9.59 8.96 6.23
CA PHE A 237 -8.28 9.59 6.38
C PHE A 237 -7.64 9.97 5.04
N ASN A 238 -8.10 9.35 3.94
CA ASN A 238 -7.62 9.63 2.59
C ASN A 238 -8.13 10.98 2.05
N PHE A 239 -9.43 11.26 2.22
CA PHE A 239 -10.03 12.48 1.67
C PHE A 239 -9.77 13.67 2.58
N ALA A 240 -8.86 14.56 2.17
CA ALA A 240 -8.21 15.56 3.02
C ALA A 240 -9.19 16.56 3.67
N SER A 241 -10.17 17.05 2.90
CA SER A 241 -11.18 18.00 3.38
C SER A 241 -12.11 17.35 4.41
N TYR A 242 -12.49 16.09 4.19
CA TYR A 242 -13.31 15.31 5.12
C TYR A 242 -12.54 14.96 6.39
N ALA A 243 -11.31 14.48 6.24
CA ALA A 243 -10.45 14.14 7.37
C ALA A 243 -10.27 15.33 8.32
N ARG A 244 -10.00 16.52 7.76
CA ARG A 244 -9.84 17.77 8.52
C ARG A 244 -11.14 18.21 9.20
N SER A 245 -12.26 18.21 8.48
CA SER A 245 -13.56 18.67 9.02
C SER A 245 -14.15 17.74 10.06
N HIS A 246 -13.83 16.44 10.02
CA HIS A 246 -14.36 15.42 10.92
C HIS A 246 -13.36 14.94 11.98
N GLY A 247 -12.20 15.60 12.10
CA GLY A 247 -11.22 15.33 13.16
C GLY A 247 -10.41 14.03 12.98
N TYR A 248 -10.38 13.44 11.79
CA TYR A 248 -9.53 12.29 11.48
C TYR A 248 -8.07 12.74 11.34
N LYS A 249 -7.32 12.66 12.45
CA LYS A 249 -5.91 13.03 12.50
C LYS A 249 -5.04 11.94 11.86
N THR A 250 -4.19 12.32 10.92
CA THR A 250 -3.21 11.42 10.31
C THR A 250 -1.91 12.15 9.99
N LEU A 251 -0.80 11.40 10.03
CA LEU A 251 0.52 11.84 9.56
C LEU A 251 0.83 11.37 8.14
N TRP A 252 0.00 10.48 7.58
CA TRP A 252 0.29 9.75 6.34
C TRP A 252 -0.82 9.84 5.27
N GLY A 253 -2.08 10.05 5.66
CA GLY A 253 -3.21 10.14 4.72
C GLY A 253 -3.31 11.49 3.99
N SER A 254 -4.54 11.88 3.62
CA SER A 254 -4.87 13.15 2.93
C SER A 254 -4.29 13.30 1.52
N TRP A 255 -4.31 12.22 0.74
CA TRP A 255 -3.80 12.21 -0.64
C TRP A 255 -4.88 12.27 -1.72
N ASP A 256 -6.17 12.14 -1.34
CA ASP A 256 -7.30 12.17 -2.26
C ASP A 256 -7.19 11.16 -3.43
N LEU A 257 -6.50 10.04 -3.22
CA LEU A 257 -6.37 8.96 -4.21
C LEU A 257 -7.59 8.05 -4.18
N GLN A 258 -7.82 7.26 -5.25
CA GLN A 258 -8.79 6.17 -5.17
C GLN A 258 -8.29 5.15 -4.12
N PRO A 259 -9.06 4.79 -3.08
CA PRO A 259 -8.56 3.95 -1.98
C PRO A 259 -7.99 2.59 -2.43
N LEU A 260 -8.46 2.04 -3.55
CA LEU A 260 -7.92 0.80 -4.13
C LEU A 260 -6.51 0.97 -4.74
N GLN A 261 -5.99 2.19 -4.86
CA GLN A 261 -4.60 2.44 -5.27
C GLN A 261 -3.59 2.10 -4.17
N TYR A 262 -4.00 2.09 -2.89
CA TYR A 262 -3.18 1.63 -1.79
C TYR A 262 -3.06 0.11 -1.81
N MET A 263 -1.86 -0.39 -1.53
CA MET A 263 -1.44 -1.78 -1.69
C MET A 263 -0.90 -2.31 -0.37
N THR A 264 -1.66 -3.18 0.29
CA THR A 264 -1.38 -3.62 1.67
C THR A 264 -0.50 -4.87 1.74
N MET A 265 0.16 -5.04 2.89
CA MET A 265 0.97 -6.23 3.20
C MET A 265 0.10 -7.47 3.44
N PHE A 266 -1.08 -7.29 4.04
CA PHE A 266 -2.05 -8.34 4.33
C PHE A 266 -3.48 -7.89 3.95
N PRO A 267 -4.42 -8.81 3.72
CA PRO A 267 -5.79 -8.47 3.31
C PRO A 267 -6.65 -8.00 4.50
N HIS A 268 -6.17 -7.03 5.29
CA HIS A 268 -6.84 -6.51 6.48
C HIS A 268 -7.69 -5.25 6.24
N THR A 269 -7.47 -4.55 5.12
CA THR A 269 -8.18 -3.30 4.78
C THR A 269 -8.80 -3.46 3.39
N PRO A 270 -10.06 -3.93 3.28
CA PRO A 270 -10.70 -4.20 1.98
C PRO A 270 -11.00 -2.93 1.16
N ASP A 271 -10.89 -1.75 1.77
CA ASP A 271 -10.87 -0.46 1.05
C ASP A 271 -9.66 -0.31 0.14
N ASN A 272 -8.60 -1.10 0.39
CA ASN A 272 -7.35 -1.08 -0.35
C ASN A 272 -7.15 -2.40 -1.12
N SER A 273 -6.21 -2.41 -2.05
CA SER A 273 -5.80 -3.62 -2.77
C SER A 273 -4.84 -4.45 -1.93
N PHE A 274 -5.08 -5.75 -1.79
CA PHE A 274 -4.10 -6.64 -1.16
C PHE A 274 -2.97 -6.95 -2.14
N LEU A 275 -1.75 -6.44 -1.90
CA LEU A 275 -0.59 -6.79 -2.71
C LEU A 275 0.11 -8.03 -2.16
N GLY A 276 0.38 -8.07 -0.86
CA GLY A 276 1.05 -9.20 -0.22
C GLY A 276 2.52 -9.34 -0.61
N PHE A 277 3.03 -10.55 -0.43
CA PHE A 277 4.39 -10.97 -0.71
C PHE A 277 4.42 -12.49 -0.95
N VAL A 278 5.61 -13.04 -1.18
CA VAL A 278 5.82 -14.49 -1.29
C VAL A 278 6.49 -15.01 -0.02
N SER A 279 5.87 -16.03 0.58
CA SER A 279 6.44 -16.80 1.67
C SER A 279 7.19 -18.01 1.13
N GLU A 280 8.37 -18.26 1.67
CA GLU A 280 9.18 -19.41 1.30
C GLU A 280 8.66 -20.69 1.96
N GLY A 281 7.87 -21.48 1.22
CA GLY A 281 7.50 -22.85 1.60
C GLY A 281 8.58 -23.90 1.27
N THR A 282 8.45 -25.11 1.81
CA THR A 282 9.25 -26.29 1.42
C THR A 282 8.99 -26.64 -0.05
N VAL A 283 10.05 -26.72 -0.87
CA VAL A 283 9.95 -27.23 -2.25
C VAL A 283 9.97 -28.74 -2.23
N ARG A 284 8.93 -29.34 -2.82
CA ARG A 284 8.94 -30.71 -3.35
C ARG A 284 9.85 -30.74 -4.58
N LYS A 285 11.04 -31.32 -4.47
CA LYS A 285 11.89 -31.62 -5.64
C LYS A 285 11.38 -32.89 -6.31
N GLY A 286 11.11 -32.82 -7.63
CA GLY A 286 10.94 -34.00 -8.49
C GLY A 286 9.55 -34.65 -8.51
N SER A 287 9.35 -35.53 -9.49
CA SER A 287 8.16 -36.34 -9.76
C SER A 287 8.01 -37.55 -8.81
N GLU A 288 8.65 -37.54 -7.64
CA GLU A 288 8.57 -38.61 -6.65
C GLU A 288 7.86 -38.13 -5.37
N LEU A 289 6.79 -38.84 -5.04
CA LEU A 289 5.99 -38.71 -3.83
C LEU A 289 6.75 -39.29 -2.63
N GLU A 290 7.80 -38.63 -2.18
CA GLU A 290 8.40 -38.93 -0.88
C GLU A 290 8.27 -37.69 0.03
N PRO A 291 7.35 -37.69 1.01
CA PRO A 291 7.29 -36.62 1.98
C PRO A 291 8.59 -36.68 2.78
N ALA A 292 9.48 -35.70 2.57
CA ALA A 292 10.59 -35.48 3.48
C ALA A 292 10.00 -35.04 4.83
N SER A 293 9.56 -36.03 5.62
CA SER A 293 9.16 -35.93 7.01
C SER A 293 10.42 -35.61 7.80
N TYR A 294 10.91 -34.38 7.69
CA TYR A 294 11.85 -33.85 8.66
C TYR A 294 11.10 -33.78 9.98
N LYS A 295 11.34 -34.78 10.83
CA LYS A 295 10.88 -34.77 12.21
C LYS A 295 11.39 -33.46 12.83
N LYS A 296 10.46 -32.57 13.17
CA LYS A 296 10.79 -31.29 13.81
C LYS A 296 11.43 -31.57 15.16
N ASP A 297 12.51 -30.86 15.44
CA ASP A 297 13.14 -30.88 16.75
C ASP A 297 12.27 -30.10 17.74
N ARG A 298 12.40 -30.39 19.04
CA ARG A 298 11.73 -29.62 20.10
C ARG A 298 12.42 -28.28 20.33
N ILE A 299 12.48 -27.48 19.27
CA ILE A 299 13.09 -26.15 19.24
C ILE A 299 11.98 -25.11 19.06
N ALA A 300 12.04 -24.06 19.89
CA ALA A 300 11.28 -22.83 19.76
C ALA A 300 12.20 -21.70 19.28
N VAL A 301 11.79 -20.94 18.27
CA VAL A 301 12.54 -19.77 17.78
C VAL A 301 11.74 -18.51 18.07
N VAL A 302 12.33 -17.57 18.80
CA VAL A 302 11.64 -16.34 19.23
C VAL A 302 11.72 -15.25 18.17
N TYR A 303 10.57 -14.65 17.88
CA TYR A 303 10.39 -13.54 16.96
C TYR A 303 10.63 -12.20 17.68
N GLY A 304 11.90 -11.77 17.69
CA GLY A 304 12.29 -10.45 18.18
C GLY A 304 13.79 -10.23 17.99
N LYS A 305 14.18 -9.38 17.04
CA LYS A 305 15.60 -9.20 16.65
C LYS A 305 16.33 -8.11 17.43
N GLN A 306 15.63 -7.37 18.27
CA GLN A 306 16.17 -6.24 19.04
C GLN A 306 15.84 -6.40 20.52
N GLU A 307 16.75 -6.04 21.41
CA GLU A 307 16.62 -6.23 22.86
C GLU A 307 15.34 -5.61 23.44
N TYR A 308 14.95 -4.41 23.00
CA TYR A 308 13.73 -3.75 23.49
C TYR A 308 12.45 -4.59 23.27
N MET A 309 12.42 -5.46 22.27
CA MET A 309 11.27 -6.33 21.98
C MET A 309 11.07 -7.41 23.06
N TRP A 310 12.10 -7.69 23.86
CA TRP A 310 12.11 -8.71 24.91
C TRP A 310 11.73 -8.17 26.28
N GLN A 311 11.65 -6.84 26.43
CA GLN A 311 11.34 -6.19 27.70
C GLN A 311 9.97 -6.65 28.23
N GLY A 312 9.98 -7.18 29.46
CA GLY A 312 8.78 -7.70 30.12
C GLY A 312 8.23 -9.02 29.54
N LYS A 313 8.99 -9.73 28.70
CA LYS A 313 8.52 -10.98 28.05
C LYS A 313 9.19 -12.26 28.58
N TYR A 314 10.14 -12.13 29.50
CA TYR A 314 10.93 -13.28 29.97
C TYR A 314 10.11 -14.36 30.66
N GLU A 315 9.11 -14.01 31.47
CA GLU A 315 8.25 -15.01 32.12
C GLU A 315 7.44 -15.83 31.11
N TYR A 316 6.93 -15.20 30.05
CA TYR A 316 6.24 -15.90 28.96
C TYR A 316 7.18 -16.86 28.22
N VAL A 317 8.38 -16.39 27.86
CA VAL A 317 9.37 -17.22 27.15
C VAL A 317 9.92 -18.34 28.05
N LYS A 318 10.04 -18.09 29.36
CA LYS A 318 10.49 -19.09 30.34
C LYS A 318 9.57 -20.30 30.38
N VAL A 319 8.25 -20.09 30.38
CA VAL A 319 7.26 -21.17 30.31
C VAL A 319 7.43 -22.04 29.06
N ILE A 320 7.80 -21.43 27.92
CA ILE A 320 8.10 -22.18 26.69
C ILE A 320 9.41 -22.97 26.81
N SER A 321 10.42 -22.38 27.45
CA SER A 321 11.74 -22.99 27.63
C SER A 321 11.74 -24.25 28.51
N GLU A 322 10.70 -24.44 29.33
CA GLU A 322 10.50 -25.65 30.13
C GLU A 322 10.22 -26.90 29.27
N GLU A 323 9.70 -26.71 28.04
CA GLU A 323 9.25 -27.79 27.15
C GLU A 323 10.06 -27.87 25.84
N LEU A 324 10.67 -26.76 25.39
CA LEU A 324 11.43 -26.65 24.14
C LEU A 324 12.76 -25.89 24.32
N GLU A 325 13.82 -26.35 23.64
CA GLU A 325 15.07 -25.57 23.52
C GLU A 325 14.75 -24.24 22.83
N THR A 326 15.05 -23.12 23.50
CA THR A 326 14.60 -21.79 23.06
C THR A 326 15.74 -21.01 22.42
N HIS A 327 15.57 -20.66 21.14
CA HIS A 327 16.54 -20.01 20.28
C HIS A 327 16.12 -18.57 19.97
N ALA A 328 17.11 -17.70 19.77
CA ALA A 328 16.88 -16.30 19.40
C ALA A 328 17.86 -15.84 18.31
N THR A 329 17.50 -14.77 17.60
CA THR A 329 18.37 -14.10 16.62
C THR A 329 18.46 -12.61 16.91
N VAL A 330 18.90 -12.26 18.12
CA VAL A 330 18.95 -10.87 18.61
C VAL A 330 20.26 -10.23 18.18
N TYR A 331 20.17 -9.04 17.61
CA TYR A 331 21.33 -8.23 17.26
C TYR A 331 22.14 -7.84 18.50
N GLN A 332 23.44 -8.10 18.45
CA GLN A 332 24.40 -7.66 19.47
C GLN A 332 25.29 -6.55 18.89
N PRO A 333 25.16 -5.30 19.34
CA PRO A 333 26.09 -4.26 18.96
C PRO A 333 27.51 -4.57 19.49
N PRO A 334 28.57 -4.25 18.73
CA PRO A 334 29.94 -4.37 19.22
C PRO A 334 30.15 -3.59 20.52
N GLY A 335 30.74 -4.20 21.54
CA GLY A 335 30.98 -3.57 22.85
C GLY A 335 29.75 -3.46 23.75
N HIS A 336 28.61 -4.02 23.38
CA HIS A 336 27.41 -4.12 24.22
C HIS A 336 27.17 -5.57 24.67
N THR A 337 26.90 -5.74 25.96
CA THR A 337 26.50 -7.04 26.53
C THR A 337 24.98 -7.14 26.46
N LEU A 338 24.47 -8.07 25.67
CA LEU A 338 23.03 -8.38 25.63
C LEU A 338 22.59 -9.05 26.93
N HIS A 339 21.51 -8.54 27.54
CA HIS A 339 20.94 -9.14 28.75
C HIS A 339 19.81 -10.13 28.41
N LEU A 340 20.15 -11.20 27.70
CA LEU A 340 19.23 -12.33 27.49
C LEU A 340 19.40 -13.38 28.60
N PRO A 341 18.30 -13.96 29.12
CA PRO A 341 18.36 -15.09 30.04
C PRO A 341 19.24 -16.24 29.53
N SER A 342 19.96 -16.90 30.44
CA SER A 342 20.93 -17.97 30.10
C SER A 342 20.31 -19.19 29.43
N PHE A 343 19.01 -19.43 29.62
CA PHE A 343 18.28 -20.50 28.94
C PHE A 343 17.98 -20.20 27.46
N ILE A 344 18.32 -19.01 26.96
CA ILE A 344 18.12 -18.61 25.58
C ILE A 344 19.41 -18.78 24.79
N ARG A 345 19.36 -19.59 23.73
CA ARG A 345 20.46 -19.74 22.79
C ARG A 345 20.37 -18.67 21.70
N ASN A 346 21.12 -17.58 21.85
CA ASN A 346 21.18 -16.53 20.85
C ASN A 346 22.18 -16.88 19.73
N HIS A 347 21.73 -16.80 18.48
CA HIS A 347 22.55 -17.04 17.27
C HIS A 347 23.07 -15.75 16.65
N GLY A 348 22.75 -14.59 17.24
CA GLY A 348 22.98 -13.30 16.59
C GLY A 348 22.07 -13.11 15.38
N LEU A 349 22.38 -12.11 14.55
CA LEU A 349 21.69 -11.98 13.27
C LEU A 349 22.16 -13.05 12.29
N LEU A 350 21.23 -13.87 11.85
CA LEU A 350 21.48 -14.90 10.84
C LEU A 350 21.23 -14.34 9.44
N THR A 351 22.00 -14.85 8.47
CA THR A 351 21.64 -14.73 7.06
C THR A 351 20.30 -15.43 6.82
N GLN A 352 19.59 -15.04 5.75
CA GLN A 352 18.30 -15.66 5.41
C GLN A 352 18.41 -17.19 5.33
N GLU A 353 19.44 -17.73 4.68
CA GLU A 353 19.65 -19.17 4.54
C GLU A 353 19.77 -19.89 5.90
N HIS A 354 20.63 -19.38 6.80
CA HIS A 354 20.80 -19.98 8.12
C HIS A 354 19.55 -19.84 8.98
N PHE A 355 18.83 -18.72 8.88
CA PHE A 355 17.56 -18.53 9.58
C PHE A 355 16.51 -19.55 9.12
N GLN A 356 16.43 -19.81 7.81
CA GLN A 356 15.52 -20.81 7.26
C GLN A 356 15.91 -22.23 7.65
N GLN A 357 17.20 -22.56 7.67
CA GLN A 357 17.65 -23.85 8.19
C GLN A 357 17.25 -24.06 9.66
N LEU A 358 17.31 -23.00 10.47
CA LEU A 358 16.83 -23.03 11.85
C LEU A 358 15.30 -23.26 11.91
N LEU A 359 14.50 -22.54 11.11
CA LEU A 359 13.05 -22.73 11.04
C LEU A 359 12.63 -24.11 10.52
N ARG A 360 13.37 -24.68 9.56
CA ARG A 360 13.14 -26.05 9.09
C ARG A 360 13.28 -27.10 10.19
N LYS A 361 14.15 -26.87 11.18
CA LYS A 361 14.29 -27.72 12.37
C LYS A 361 13.28 -27.41 13.46
N ALA A 362 12.92 -26.13 13.63
CA ALA A 362 12.07 -25.68 14.72
C ALA A 362 10.61 -26.17 14.61
N LYS A 363 10.04 -26.52 15.78
CA LYS A 363 8.62 -26.86 15.93
C LYS A 363 7.76 -25.63 16.15
N LEU A 364 8.28 -24.65 16.90
CA LEU A 364 7.53 -23.49 17.37
C LEU A 364 8.21 -22.18 16.98
N PHE A 365 7.42 -21.22 16.49
CA PHE A 365 7.83 -19.83 16.31
C PHE A 365 7.08 -18.94 17.29
N VAL A 366 7.78 -18.16 18.09
CA VAL A 366 7.23 -17.49 19.29
C VAL A 366 7.15 -15.98 19.09
N GLY A 367 5.94 -15.46 18.93
CA GLY A 367 5.67 -14.02 18.89
C GLY A 367 5.74 -13.38 20.27
N LEU A 368 6.40 -12.22 20.38
CA LEU A 368 6.52 -11.44 21.62
C LEU A 368 5.49 -10.31 21.77
N GLY A 369 4.66 -10.09 20.74
CA GLY A 369 3.70 -8.98 20.67
C GLY A 369 4.14 -7.84 19.76
N PHE A 370 5.42 -7.79 19.38
CA PHE A 370 5.97 -6.87 18.39
C PHE A 370 7.15 -7.55 17.68
N PRO A 371 7.39 -7.33 16.36
CA PRO A 371 6.67 -6.46 15.42
C PRO A 371 5.25 -6.94 15.09
N TYR A 372 4.36 -6.00 14.74
CA TYR A 372 3.01 -6.31 14.25
C TYR A 372 3.04 -6.71 12.77
N GLU A 373 2.23 -7.70 12.39
CA GLU A 373 1.91 -8.03 10.99
C GLU A 373 3.15 -8.06 10.07
N GLY A 374 4.22 -8.72 10.53
CA GLY A 374 5.43 -8.91 9.74
C GLY A 374 5.36 -10.21 8.91
N PRO A 375 6.24 -10.38 7.91
CA PRO A 375 6.27 -11.58 7.08
C PRO A 375 6.81 -12.83 7.81
N ALA A 376 7.63 -12.66 8.85
CA ALA A 376 8.36 -13.76 9.48
C ALA A 376 7.47 -14.89 10.05
N PRO A 377 6.33 -14.61 10.71
CA PRO A 377 5.39 -15.66 11.09
C PRO A 377 4.86 -16.48 9.91
N ILE A 378 4.61 -15.87 8.76
CA ILE A 378 4.13 -16.57 7.56
C ILE A 378 5.26 -17.41 6.94
N GLU A 379 6.50 -16.93 6.96
CA GLU A 379 7.68 -17.72 6.57
C GLU A 379 7.88 -18.93 7.49
N ALA A 380 7.78 -18.75 8.81
CA ALA A 380 7.90 -19.84 9.78
C ALA A 380 6.81 -20.90 9.61
N ILE A 381 5.55 -20.48 9.44
CA ILE A 381 4.44 -21.40 9.14
C ILE A 381 4.70 -22.11 7.81
N GLY A 382 5.16 -21.38 6.78
CA GLY A 382 5.52 -21.96 5.47
C GLY A 382 6.59 -23.06 5.55
N MET A 383 7.46 -23.00 6.56
CA MET A 383 8.47 -24.02 6.85
C MET A 383 8.01 -25.10 7.84
N GLY A 384 6.72 -25.11 8.21
CA GLY A 384 6.10 -26.12 9.06
C GLY A 384 6.23 -25.87 10.55
N CYS A 385 6.63 -24.67 10.99
CA CYS A 385 6.51 -24.27 12.39
C CYS A 385 5.05 -23.97 12.74
N VAL A 386 4.68 -24.17 14.00
CA VAL A 386 3.47 -23.59 14.56
C VAL A 386 3.80 -22.22 15.12
N PHE A 387 2.95 -21.23 14.89
CA PHE A 387 3.13 -19.87 15.41
C PHE A 387 2.30 -19.66 16.69
N ILE A 388 2.95 -19.29 17.79
CA ILE A 388 2.27 -18.84 19.00
C ILE A 388 2.44 -17.34 19.15
N GLN A 389 1.36 -16.63 19.46
CA GLN A 389 1.35 -15.18 19.53
C GLN A 389 0.51 -14.65 20.70
N PRO A 390 0.82 -13.45 21.22
CA PRO A 390 0.01 -12.84 22.25
C PRO A 390 -1.35 -12.37 21.73
N ARG A 391 -2.38 -12.56 22.55
CA ARG A 391 -3.66 -11.86 22.47
C ARG A 391 -3.50 -10.44 23.01
N PHE A 392 -4.18 -9.48 22.40
CA PHE A 392 -4.29 -8.12 22.90
C PHE A 392 -5.72 -7.88 23.39
N ASP A 393 -5.84 -7.67 24.69
CA ASP A 393 -7.08 -7.29 25.35
C ASP A 393 -6.80 -6.12 26.32
N PRO A 394 -7.23 -4.89 26.01
CA PRO A 394 -7.99 -4.50 24.82
C PRO A 394 -7.16 -4.58 23.51
N PRO A 395 -7.81 -4.70 22.34
CA PRO A 395 -7.15 -4.62 21.04
C PRO A 395 -6.34 -3.33 20.86
N HIS A 396 -5.17 -3.41 20.21
CA HIS A 396 -4.37 -2.22 19.91
C HIS A 396 -4.92 -1.48 18.70
N SER A 397 -4.83 -0.15 18.71
CA SER A 397 -5.29 0.75 17.66
C SER A 397 -4.54 2.09 17.74
N SER A 398 -4.84 3.00 16.81
CA SER A 398 -4.32 4.37 16.83
C SER A 398 -4.72 5.18 18.07
N ALA A 399 -5.75 4.75 18.81
CA ALA A 399 -6.23 5.43 20.02
C ALA A 399 -5.48 5.04 21.30
N ASN A 400 -4.87 3.85 21.36
CA ASN A 400 -4.29 3.30 22.60
C ASN A 400 -2.88 2.72 22.44
N ASN A 401 -2.27 2.83 21.25
CA ASN A 401 -0.93 2.31 20.99
C ASN A 401 -0.09 3.30 20.17
N ASP A 402 1.09 3.66 20.71
CA ASP A 402 1.96 4.68 20.09
C ASP A 402 2.44 4.31 18.69
N PHE A 403 2.64 3.01 18.40
CA PHE A 403 3.03 2.58 17.05
C PHE A 403 1.95 2.89 16.00
N TYR A 404 0.67 2.78 16.39
CA TYR A 404 -0.46 3.05 15.49
C TYR A 404 -0.86 4.52 15.46
N LYS A 405 -0.34 5.35 16.36
CA LYS A 405 -0.66 6.77 16.44
C LYS A 405 -0.34 7.47 15.12
N GLY A 406 -1.33 8.19 14.57
CA GLY A 406 -1.20 8.92 13.31
C GLY A 406 -1.30 8.07 12.03
N LYS A 407 -1.36 6.74 12.12
CA LYS A 407 -1.64 5.88 10.95
C LYS A 407 -3.06 6.15 10.42
N PRO A 408 -3.29 6.14 9.10
CA PRO A 408 -4.55 6.57 8.48
C PRO A 408 -5.64 5.47 8.51
N THR A 409 -5.88 4.89 9.69
CA THR A 409 -6.84 3.79 9.88
C THR A 409 -7.37 3.77 11.31
N THR A 410 -8.64 3.38 11.46
CA THR A 410 -9.29 3.08 12.75
C THR A 410 -9.19 1.59 13.13
N ARG A 411 -8.50 0.77 12.34
CA ARG A 411 -8.42 -0.67 12.54
C ARG A 411 -7.86 -1.02 13.92
N GLN A 412 -8.54 -1.97 14.56
CA GLN A 412 -8.13 -2.55 15.83
C GLN A 412 -7.55 -3.94 15.60
N ILE A 413 -6.45 -4.26 16.28
CA ILE A 413 -5.76 -5.54 16.17
C ILE A 413 -5.83 -6.32 17.50
N SER A 414 -6.37 -7.54 17.43
CA SER A 414 -6.61 -8.43 18.58
C SER A 414 -5.43 -9.32 18.94
N SER A 415 -4.37 -9.32 18.13
CA SER A 415 -3.18 -10.15 18.29
C SER A 415 -2.01 -9.56 17.52
N GLN A 416 -0.80 -10.08 17.73
CA GLN A 416 0.40 -9.64 17.03
C GLN A 416 0.27 -9.73 15.50
N HIS A 417 -0.43 -10.77 15.02
CA HIS A 417 -0.66 -11.02 13.60
C HIS A 417 -2.13 -11.44 13.35
N PRO A 418 -3.06 -10.48 13.23
CA PRO A 418 -4.50 -10.76 13.07
C PRO A 418 -4.83 -11.57 11.82
N TYR A 419 -4.07 -11.40 10.73
CA TYR A 419 -4.24 -12.25 9.55
C TYR A 419 -3.98 -13.74 9.88
N ALA A 420 -2.85 -14.05 10.54
CA ALA A 420 -2.52 -15.42 10.94
C ALA A 420 -3.55 -15.98 11.93
N GLU A 421 -4.05 -15.16 12.86
CA GLU A 421 -5.14 -15.54 13.77
C GLU A 421 -6.42 -15.93 13.02
N LYS A 422 -6.83 -15.11 12.04
CA LYS A 422 -8.17 -15.15 11.45
C LYS A 422 -8.28 -16.07 10.23
N PHE A 423 -7.22 -16.17 9.44
CA PHE A 423 -7.24 -16.88 8.15
C PHE A 423 -6.42 -18.18 8.16
N ILE A 424 -5.50 -18.34 9.12
CA ILE A 424 -4.79 -19.61 9.32
C ILE A 424 -5.34 -20.33 10.56
N GLY A 425 -5.31 -19.68 11.72
CA GLY A 425 -5.90 -20.19 12.95
C GLY A 425 -5.30 -21.51 13.45
N LYS A 426 -5.97 -22.14 14.42
CA LYS A 426 -5.57 -23.45 14.94
C LYS A 426 -5.74 -24.53 13.86
N PRO A 427 -4.86 -25.55 13.82
CA PRO A 427 -3.80 -25.85 14.80
C PRO A 427 -2.46 -25.12 14.58
N TYR A 428 -2.33 -24.31 13.52
CA TYR A 428 -1.05 -23.73 13.08
C TYR A 428 -0.72 -22.37 13.68
N VAL A 429 -1.73 -21.69 14.23
CA VAL A 429 -1.61 -20.41 14.91
C VAL A 429 -2.35 -20.48 16.24
N TRP A 430 -1.64 -20.18 17.32
CA TRP A 430 -2.18 -20.16 18.69
C TRP A 430 -2.09 -18.74 19.24
N THR A 431 -3.25 -18.13 19.52
CA THR A 431 -3.35 -16.81 20.15
C THR A 431 -3.66 -16.97 21.63
N VAL A 432 -2.67 -16.71 22.48
CA VAL A 432 -2.71 -17.00 23.93
C VAL A 432 -2.66 -15.73 24.77
N ASP A 433 -3.23 -15.80 25.97
CA ASP A 433 -2.95 -14.82 27.02
C ASP A 433 -1.58 -15.12 27.62
N VAL A 434 -0.61 -14.25 27.34
CA VAL A 434 0.78 -14.42 27.79
C VAL A 434 0.97 -14.25 29.29
N THR A 435 -0.04 -13.74 30.01
CA THR A 435 -0.01 -13.64 31.48
C THR A 435 -0.52 -14.91 32.16
N ASN A 436 -1.24 -15.75 31.42
CA ASN A 436 -1.82 -17.00 31.91
C ASN A 436 -0.91 -18.19 31.57
N LYS A 437 -0.12 -18.64 32.56
CA LYS A 437 0.82 -19.77 32.40
C LYS A 437 0.13 -21.07 31.95
N THR A 438 -1.09 -21.31 32.42
CA THR A 438 -1.87 -22.50 32.06
C THR A 438 -2.27 -22.49 30.59
N ASP A 439 -2.72 -21.34 30.06
CA ASP A 439 -3.07 -21.18 28.64
C ASP A 439 -1.85 -21.48 27.74
N ILE A 440 -0.67 -20.99 28.14
CA ILE A 440 0.59 -21.25 27.43
C ILE A 440 0.96 -22.74 27.45
N HIS A 441 0.90 -23.41 28.62
CA HIS A 441 1.21 -24.84 28.75
C HIS A 441 0.26 -25.71 27.93
N GLU A 442 -1.04 -25.44 27.95
CA GLU A 442 -2.03 -26.17 27.18
C GLU A 442 -1.81 -25.99 25.67
N ALA A 443 -1.50 -24.76 25.24
CA ALA A 443 -1.14 -24.47 23.86
C ALA A 443 0.10 -25.28 23.43
N ILE A 444 1.19 -25.26 24.22
CA ILE A 444 2.42 -26.00 23.89
C ILE A 444 2.14 -27.52 23.79
N LYS A 445 1.40 -28.09 24.75
CA LYS A 445 1.04 -29.51 24.72
C LYS A 445 0.27 -29.89 23.45
N ALA A 446 -0.64 -29.04 23.00
CA ALA A 446 -1.38 -29.26 21.76
C ALA A 446 -0.48 -29.08 20.52
N ILE A 447 0.38 -28.07 20.51
CA ILE A 447 1.34 -27.78 19.43
C ILE A 447 2.26 -28.96 19.17
N LEU A 448 2.80 -29.58 20.22
CA LEU A 448 3.71 -30.73 20.10
C LEU A 448 3.07 -31.94 19.41
N ARG A 449 1.73 -32.03 19.39
CA ARG A 449 0.96 -33.12 18.76
C ARG A 449 0.48 -32.79 17.34
N SER A 450 0.62 -31.55 16.89
CA SER A 450 0.11 -31.09 15.59
C SER A 450 1.01 -31.46 14.40
N GLU A 451 0.43 -31.59 13.22
CA GLU A 451 1.15 -31.73 11.95
C GLU A 451 1.49 -30.36 11.32
N SER A 452 2.45 -30.35 10.39
CA SER A 452 2.87 -29.13 9.69
C SER A 452 1.98 -28.84 8.46
N PHE A 453 1.76 -27.55 8.15
CA PHE A 453 0.95 -27.08 7.01
C PHE A 453 1.52 -25.79 6.41
N THR A 454 1.20 -25.54 5.14
CA THR A 454 1.63 -24.35 4.39
C THR A 454 0.42 -23.64 3.76
N PRO A 455 0.17 -22.34 4.06
CA PRO A 455 -0.89 -21.55 3.43
C PRO A 455 -0.70 -21.37 1.92
N GLN A 456 -1.79 -21.36 1.14
CA GLN A 456 -1.73 -21.32 -0.33
C GLN A 456 -1.56 -19.90 -0.93
N GLU A 457 -1.95 -18.84 -0.21
CA GLU A 457 -2.09 -17.48 -0.79
C GLU A 457 -0.78 -16.68 -0.92
N PHE A 458 0.26 -17.07 -0.15
CA PHE A 458 1.60 -16.48 -0.18
C PHE A 458 2.58 -17.28 -1.06
N THR A 459 2.09 -17.85 -2.16
CA THR A 459 2.91 -18.56 -3.15
C THR A 459 3.29 -17.65 -4.32
N CYS A 460 4.36 -17.99 -5.04
CA CYS A 460 4.74 -17.25 -6.27
C CYS A 460 3.58 -17.18 -7.27
N VAL A 461 2.87 -18.29 -7.49
CA VAL A 461 1.73 -18.37 -8.41
C VAL A 461 0.56 -17.53 -7.91
N GLY A 462 0.27 -17.56 -6.61
CA GLY A 462 -0.79 -16.74 -6.00
C GLY A 462 -0.53 -15.25 -6.20
N MET A 463 0.69 -14.79 -5.91
CA MET A 463 1.07 -13.40 -6.12
C MET A 463 1.07 -13.00 -7.60
N LEU A 464 1.60 -13.84 -8.51
CA LEU A 464 1.58 -13.58 -9.95
C LEU A 464 0.15 -13.41 -10.48
N LYS A 465 -0.77 -14.32 -10.12
CA LYS A 465 -2.20 -14.22 -10.52
C LYS A 465 -2.83 -12.92 -10.03
N ARG A 466 -2.52 -12.52 -8.80
CA ARG A 466 -3.04 -11.31 -8.17
C ARG A 466 -2.52 -10.04 -8.85
N VAL A 467 -1.21 -9.94 -9.06
CA VAL A 467 -0.57 -8.81 -9.76
C VAL A 467 -1.05 -8.72 -11.21
N LEU A 468 -1.16 -9.85 -11.91
CA LEU A 468 -1.73 -9.90 -13.26
C LEU A 468 -3.17 -9.38 -13.29
N GLY A 469 -4.00 -9.79 -12.32
CA GLY A 469 -5.37 -9.30 -12.18
C GLY A 469 -5.44 -7.79 -12.02
N TYR A 470 -4.58 -7.20 -11.18
CA TYR A 470 -4.53 -5.74 -11.01
C TYR A 470 -4.08 -5.02 -12.27
N ILE A 471 -3.01 -5.46 -12.93
CA ILE A 471 -2.50 -4.80 -14.14
C ILE A 471 -3.51 -4.89 -15.29
N THR A 472 -4.21 -6.03 -15.41
CA THR A 472 -5.16 -6.26 -16.49
C THR A 472 -6.46 -5.47 -16.29
N HIS A 473 -6.91 -5.32 -15.04
CA HIS A 473 -8.28 -4.88 -14.77
C HIS A 473 -8.42 -3.61 -13.93
N GLN A 474 -7.45 -3.24 -13.08
CA GLN A 474 -7.54 -2.00 -12.29
C GLN A 474 -7.11 -0.79 -13.11
N ASN A 475 -8.11 -0.07 -13.63
CA ASN A 475 -7.91 1.18 -14.34
C ASN A 475 -8.61 2.35 -13.61
N PHE A 476 -7.80 3.22 -13.01
CA PHE A 476 -8.27 4.45 -12.35
C PHE A 476 -8.18 5.70 -13.24
N CYS A 477 -7.63 5.57 -14.46
CA CYS A 477 -7.45 6.68 -15.40
C CYS A 477 -8.67 6.88 -16.31
N SER A 478 -9.56 5.90 -16.38
CA SER A 478 -10.85 6.07 -17.04
C SER A 478 -11.77 6.96 -16.20
N LYS A 479 -12.54 7.83 -16.87
CA LYS A 479 -13.64 8.59 -16.24
C LYS A 479 -14.92 7.75 -16.05
N SER A 480 -14.94 6.53 -16.60
CA SER A 480 -16.07 5.61 -16.44
C SER A 480 -16.08 4.97 -15.06
N VAL A 481 -17.26 4.54 -14.60
CA VAL A 481 -17.38 3.73 -13.39
C VAL A 481 -16.55 2.44 -13.49
N PRO A 482 -16.05 1.90 -12.35
CA PRO A 482 -15.31 0.65 -12.35
C PRO A 482 -16.15 -0.49 -12.93
N THR A 483 -15.59 -1.22 -13.89
CA THR A 483 -16.21 -2.42 -14.48
C THR A 483 -15.69 -3.72 -13.87
N TRP A 484 -14.63 -3.63 -13.05
CA TRP A 484 -14.01 -4.75 -12.37
C TRP A 484 -13.92 -4.50 -10.85
N PRO A 485 -14.30 -5.49 -10.02
CA PRO A 485 -14.95 -6.75 -10.41
C PRO A 485 -16.35 -6.51 -11.04
N PRO A 486 -16.88 -7.48 -11.82
CA PRO A 486 -18.16 -7.29 -12.50
C PRO A 486 -19.32 -7.23 -11.51
N LYS A 487 -20.40 -6.53 -11.88
CA LYS A 487 -21.63 -6.43 -11.08
C LYS A 487 -22.21 -7.79 -10.65
N SER A 488 -22.00 -8.85 -11.42
CA SER A 488 -22.43 -10.22 -11.06
C SER A 488 -21.78 -10.77 -9.79
N ALA A 489 -20.63 -10.23 -9.38
CA ALA A 489 -19.95 -10.56 -8.13
C ALA A 489 -20.63 -9.94 -6.90
N LEU A 490 -21.46 -8.90 -7.09
CA LEU A 490 -22.12 -8.17 -6.01
C LEU A 490 -23.08 -9.08 -5.23
N ARG A 491 -22.88 -9.11 -3.92
CA ARG A 491 -23.78 -9.68 -2.92
C ARG A 491 -24.10 -8.58 -1.92
N VAL A 492 -25.35 -8.12 -1.92
CA VAL A 492 -25.76 -6.98 -1.10
C VAL A 492 -26.16 -7.45 0.27
N HIS A 493 -25.57 -6.87 1.32
CA HIS A 493 -25.93 -7.15 2.70
C HIS A 493 -26.25 -5.86 3.44
N LEU A 494 -27.39 -5.83 4.15
CA LEU A 494 -27.70 -4.76 5.08
C LEU A 494 -27.18 -5.14 6.48
N GLY A 495 -26.13 -4.45 6.92
CA GLY A 495 -25.52 -4.66 8.22
C GLY A 495 -26.49 -4.40 9.39
N PRO A 496 -26.26 -5.05 10.55
CA PRO A 496 -26.84 -4.61 11.82
C PRO A 496 -26.40 -3.18 12.18
N LEU A 497 -27.11 -2.56 13.13
CA LEU A 497 -26.71 -1.28 13.72
C LEU A 497 -25.31 -1.40 14.34
N GLY A 498 -24.48 -0.37 14.16
CA GLY A 498 -23.13 -0.35 14.72
C GLY A 498 -22.15 -1.32 14.07
N GLN A 499 -22.48 -1.95 12.93
CA GLN A 499 -21.54 -2.82 12.21
C GLN A 499 -21.00 -2.17 10.95
N SER A 500 -19.69 -2.33 10.72
CA SER A 500 -19.03 -1.97 9.47
C SER A 500 -19.37 -2.97 8.36
N CYS A 501 -19.13 -2.57 7.12
CA CYS A 501 -19.28 -3.47 5.98
C CYS A 501 -18.25 -4.60 5.98
N VAL A 502 -17.05 -4.35 6.53
CA VAL A 502 -16.06 -5.42 6.78
C VAL A 502 -16.67 -6.55 7.62
N SER A 503 -17.27 -6.22 8.76
CA SER A 503 -17.87 -7.20 9.67
C SER A 503 -19.11 -7.87 9.07
N ALA A 504 -19.97 -7.09 8.41
CA ALA A 504 -21.21 -7.59 7.80
C ALA A 504 -20.94 -8.61 6.68
N CYS A 505 -20.00 -8.32 5.78
CA CYS A 505 -19.60 -9.25 4.72
C CYS A 505 -18.92 -10.49 5.30
N ARG A 506 -18.00 -10.31 6.26
CA ARG A 506 -17.26 -11.42 6.87
C ARG A 506 -18.16 -12.43 7.59
N ARG A 507 -19.20 -11.97 8.27
CA ARG A 507 -20.20 -12.85 8.92
C ARG A 507 -20.91 -13.78 7.93
N SER A 508 -20.91 -13.42 6.65
CA SER A 508 -21.48 -14.22 5.56
C SER A 508 -20.42 -14.97 4.74
N SER A 509 -19.19 -15.10 5.26
CA SER A 509 -18.03 -15.68 4.55
C SER A 509 -17.68 -14.96 3.23
N LEU A 510 -17.94 -13.66 3.17
CA LEU A 510 -17.63 -12.79 2.03
C LEU A 510 -16.62 -11.72 2.42
N VAL A 511 -16.09 -11.02 1.43
CA VAL A 511 -15.26 -9.82 1.62
C VAL A 511 -16.01 -8.59 1.12
N CYS A 512 -15.81 -7.44 1.75
CA CYS A 512 -16.35 -6.17 1.25
C CYS A 512 -15.60 -5.76 -0.02
N GLU A 513 -16.31 -5.24 -1.02
CA GLU A 513 -15.77 -4.85 -2.32
C GLU A 513 -16.14 -3.38 -2.62
N PRO A 514 -15.23 -2.43 -2.33
CA PRO A 514 -15.55 -1.01 -2.39
C PRO A 514 -15.82 -0.51 -3.82
N ALA A 515 -15.26 -1.17 -4.85
CA ALA A 515 -15.51 -0.79 -6.24
C ALA A 515 -16.99 -0.89 -6.63
N LEU A 516 -17.79 -1.68 -5.91
CA LEU A 516 -19.20 -1.93 -6.21
C LEU A 516 -20.18 -1.03 -5.42
N PHE A 517 -19.70 -0.13 -4.55
CA PHE A 517 -20.56 0.78 -3.80
C PHE A 517 -21.44 1.67 -4.70
N HIS A 518 -20.93 2.05 -5.87
CA HIS A 518 -21.67 2.90 -6.81
C HIS A 518 -22.99 2.25 -7.28
N HIS A 519 -23.11 0.92 -7.29
CA HIS A 519 -24.37 0.22 -7.56
C HIS A 519 -25.39 0.32 -6.43
N LEU A 520 -24.93 0.59 -5.21
CA LEU A 520 -25.74 0.66 -4.00
C LEU A 520 -26.15 2.09 -3.65
N ASN A 521 -25.54 3.09 -4.29
CA ASN A 521 -25.79 4.50 -4.04
C ASN A 521 -26.99 5.05 -4.83
N THR A 522 -28.13 4.34 -4.79
CA THR A 522 -29.35 4.75 -5.47
C THR A 522 -30.58 4.54 -4.56
N PRO A 523 -31.65 5.32 -4.74
CA PRO A 523 -32.88 5.13 -3.96
C PRO A 523 -33.44 3.71 -4.06
N ALA A 524 -33.38 3.12 -5.27
CA ALA A 524 -33.89 1.77 -5.53
C ALA A 524 -33.08 0.66 -4.85
N ALA A 525 -31.77 0.86 -4.63
CA ALA A 525 -30.91 -0.14 -4.01
C ALA A 525 -31.18 -0.31 -2.51
N LEU A 526 -31.61 0.76 -1.83
CA LEU A 526 -31.87 0.71 -0.40
C LEU A 526 -33.11 -0.10 -0.04
N ARG A 527 -34.06 -0.35 -0.99
CA ARG A 527 -35.26 -1.21 -0.84
C ARG A 527 -35.98 -1.11 0.52
N LEU A 528 -35.89 0.05 1.16
CA LEU A 528 -36.44 0.36 2.47
C LEU A 528 -37.34 1.57 2.34
N SER A 529 -38.40 1.63 3.16
CA SER A 529 -39.29 2.79 3.20
C SER A 529 -38.63 3.95 3.95
N CYS A 530 -37.86 4.76 3.22
CA CYS A 530 -37.18 5.95 3.74
C CYS A 530 -38.17 7.12 3.87
N ALA A 531 -38.17 7.81 5.02
CA ALA A 531 -38.94 9.05 5.19
C ALA A 531 -38.20 10.26 4.60
N SER A 532 -36.87 10.25 4.63
CA SER A 532 -36.01 11.24 3.99
C SER A 532 -34.82 10.56 3.32
N MET A 533 -34.33 11.16 2.24
CA MET A 533 -33.15 10.71 1.51
C MET A 533 -32.38 11.91 1.02
N LEU A 534 -31.15 12.08 1.51
CA LEU A 534 -30.29 13.20 1.15
C LEU A 534 -28.87 12.69 0.83
N PRO A 535 -28.27 13.14 -0.28
CA PRO A 535 -26.86 12.97 -0.54
C PRO A 535 -26.04 13.83 0.44
N GLU A 536 -25.11 13.22 1.18
CA GLU A 536 -24.22 13.93 2.09
C GLU A 536 -22.80 13.37 2.05
N LEU A 537 -21.84 14.17 2.52
CA LEU A 537 -20.45 13.75 2.72
C LEU A 537 -20.35 12.94 4.01
N ASN A 538 -20.44 11.61 3.90
CA ASN A 538 -20.29 10.73 5.06
C ASN A 538 -19.72 9.37 4.67
N HIS A 539 -18.54 9.00 5.18
CA HIS A 539 -17.89 7.73 4.83
C HIS A 539 -18.69 6.47 5.23
N LEU A 540 -19.72 6.62 6.07
CA LEU A 540 -20.60 5.52 6.47
C LEU A 540 -21.70 5.22 5.43
N PHE A 541 -21.88 6.06 4.41
CA PHE A 541 -22.94 5.91 3.41
C PHE A 541 -22.51 4.98 2.25
N PRO A 542 -23.45 4.27 1.59
CA PRO A 542 -24.91 4.33 1.79
C PRO A 542 -25.37 3.58 3.05
N SER A 543 -26.33 4.16 3.76
CA SER A 543 -26.82 3.60 5.03
C SER A 543 -28.29 3.93 5.31
N TYR A 544 -28.87 3.23 6.26
CA TYR A 544 -30.21 3.45 6.77
C TYR A 544 -30.17 3.65 8.28
N SER A 545 -30.73 4.75 8.76
CA SER A 545 -31.02 4.98 10.16
C SER A 545 -32.49 4.63 10.45
N PRO A 546 -32.78 3.68 11.36
CA PRO A 546 -34.15 3.42 11.78
C PRO A 546 -34.75 4.61 12.53
N TRP A 547 -33.92 5.45 13.15
CA TRP A 547 -34.35 6.69 13.79
C TRP A 547 -34.71 7.72 12.72
N GLY A 548 -35.99 8.04 12.62
CA GLY A 548 -36.51 8.93 11.58
C GLY A 548 -36.57 8.29 10.18
N ARG A 549 -36.27 6.99 10.04
CA ARG A 549 -36.27 6.25 8.76
C ARG A 549 -35.46 6.96 7.67
N GLN A 550 -34.28 7.46 8.03
CA GLN A 550 -33.44 8.26 7.13
C GLN A 550 -32.54 7.36 6.29
N CYS A 551 -32.43 7.67 5.01
CA CYS A 551 -31.57 6.96 4.07
C CYS A 551 -30.46 7.89 3.57
N GLY A 552 -29.22 7.55 3.90
CA GLY A 552 -28.04 8.30 3.49
C GLY A 552 -27.51 7.82 2.14
N LEU A 553 -27.36 8.74 1.19
CA LEU A 553 -26.64 8.50 -0.06
C LEU A 553 -25.30 9.24 -0.01
N GLN A 554 -24.25 8.63 -0.55
CA GLN A 554 -22.92 9.23 -0.63
C GLN A 554 -22.89 10.31 -1.72
N GLN A 555 -22.41 11.51 -1.39
CA GLN A 555 -22.17 12.57 -2.37
C GLN A 555 -20.78 12.48 -3.02
N GLU A 556 -19.75 12.07 -2.27
CA GLU A 556 -18.37 12.00 -2.72
C GLU A 556 -17.90 10.54 -2.88
N PRO A 557 -17.68 10.04 -4.11
CA PRO A 557 -17.27 8.65 -4.34
C PRO A 557 -15.98 8.24 -3.61
N LEU A 558 -15.05 9.17 -3.34
CA LEU A 558 -13.83 8.87 -2.58
C LEU A 558 -14.09 8.50 -1.12
N LEU A 559 -15.30 8.76 -0.60
CA LEU A 559 -15.70 8.41 0.76
C LEU A 559 -16.44 7.07 0.87
N PHE A 560 -16.68 6.36 -0.24
CA PHE A 560 -17.17 4.98 -0.13
C PHE A 560 -16.19 4.13 0.68
N SER A 561 -16.67 3.52 1.77
CA SER A 561 -15.81 2.86 2.76
C SER A 561 -16.38 1.55 3.25
N CYS A 562 -15.61 0.48 3.19
CA CYS A 562 -15.89 -0.77 3.88
C CYS A 562 -15.72 -0.62 5.40
N ALA A 563 -14.69 0.13 5.83
CA ALA A 563 -14.44 0.49 7.22
C ALA A 563 -15.45 1.52 7.75
N GLY A 564 -15.47 1.69 9.07
CA GLY A 564 -16.38 2.61 9.77
C GLY A 564 -17.70 1.97 10.19
N SER A 565 -18.13 2.32 11.40
CA SER A 565 -19.36 1.88 12.04
C SER A 565 -19.87 2.97 12.97
N ASP A 566 -21.19 3.08 13.07
CA ASP A 566 -21.85 3.99 14.01
C ASP A 566 -23.13 3.31 14.52
N PRO A 567 -23.42 3.35 15.83
CA PRO A 567 -24.64 2.77 16.39
C PRO A 567 -25.92 3.27 15.72
N SER A 568 -25.89 4.45 15.10
CA SER A 568 -27.00 5.14 14.44
C SER A 568 -27.36 4.57 13.07
N TYR A 569 -26.45 3.80 12.44
CA TYR A 569 -26.58 3.42 11.04
C TYR A 569 -26.50 1.91 10.81
N ARG A 570 -27.41 1.41 9.95
CA ARG A 570 -27.29 0.13 9.26
C ARG A 570 -26.68 0.37 7.89
N ARG A 571 -25.51 -0.19 7.62
CA ARG A 571 -24.78 0.08 6.37
C ARG A 571 -25.21 -0.88 5.27
N LEU A 572 -25.42 -0.37 4.05
CA LEU A 572 -25.70 -1.19 2.88
C LEU A 572 -24.38 -1.56 2.20
N CYS A 573 -24.01 -2.83 2.31
CA CYS A 573 -22.65 -3.29 2.08
C CYS A 573 -22.52 -4.08 0.77
N PRO A 574 -21.57 -3.71 -0.10
CA PRO A 574 -21.22 -4.48 -1.28
C PRO A 574 -20.25 -5.58 -0.87
N CYS A 575 -20.71 -6.82 -0.85
CA CYS A 575 -19.87 -7.98 -0.58
C CYS A 575 -19.61 -8.77 -1.87
N ARG A 576 -18.56 -9.58 -1.88
CA ARG A 576 -18.32 -10.58 -2.93
C ARG A 576 -17.68 -11.83 -2.36
N SER A 577 -17.77 -12.93 -3.11
CA SER A 577 -16.98 -14.12 -2.84
C SER A 577 -15.49 -13.85 -3.04
N HIS A 578 -14.67 -14.60 -2.30
CA HIS A 578 -13.23 -14.69 -2.52
C HIS A 578 -12.90 -16.13 -2.93
N LEU A 579 -11.82 -16.31 -3.68
CA LEU A 579 -11.27 -17.64 -3.92
C LEU A 579 -10.65 -18.17 -2.62
N THR A 580 -10.59 -19.49 -2.46
CA THR A 580 -9.89 -20.10 -1.32
C THR A 580 -8.38 -19.97 -1.50
N GLY A 581 -7.68 -19.52 -0.46
CA GLY A 581 -6.29 -19.07 -0.55
C GLY A 581 -6.19 -17.77 -1.34
#